data_AF-A0A1G2WA59-F1
#
_entry.id   AF-A0A1G2WA59-F1
#
_cell.length_a   1.000
_cell.length_b   1.000
_cell.length_c   1.000
_cell.angle_alpha   90.00
_cell.angle_beta   90.00
_cell.angle_gamma   90.00
#
_symmetry.space_group_name_H-M   'P 1'
#
loop_
_entity.id
_entity.type
_entity.pdbx_description
1 polymer ?
#
loop_
_entity_poly.entity_id
_entity_poly.type
_entity_poly.pdbx_seq_one_letter_code
_entity_poly.pdbx_strand_id
1 'polypeptide(L)'
;MNQPAAARSLSESLDLVAREVTDLVAVGDQLQDLISRLVQTAGQSDPSAMIEAQAADLLSQRLSGLASFVRALADAAPADVAADIDDALRVLTLTEQARRLSDPSHAPAETGDPMTFWD
;
A
#
# COMPACT_ATOMS: atom_id res chain seq x y z
N MET A 1 -1.60 33.25 -4.72
CA MET A 1 -0.57 33.28 -3.66
C MET A 1 -0.64 31.92 -2.98
N ASN A 2 0.12 30.94 -3.46
CA ASN A 2 0.12 29.59 -2.88
C ASN A 2 0.84 29.66 -1.53
N GLN A 3 0.15 29.29 -0.46
CA GLN A 3 0.81 29.06 0.83
C GLN A 3 1.80 27.89 0.65
N PRO A 4 3.03 28.00 1.17
CA PRO A 4 3.89 26.82 1.26
C PRO A 4 3.17 25.81 2.15
N ALA A 5 2.97 24.59 1.66
CA ALA A 5 2.47 23.50 2.48
C ALA A 5 3.36 23.43 3.74
N ALA A 6 2.75 23.53 4.93
CA ALA A 6 3.50 23.42 6.17
C ALA A 6 4.27 22.10 6.14
N ALA A 7 5.60 22.17 6.24
CA ALA A 7 6.46 21.00 6.14
C ALA A 7 6.01 19.97 7.19
N ARG A 8 5.53 18.81 6.74
CA ARG A 8 5.07 17.72 7.59
C ARG A 8 6.25 17.16 8.38
N SER A 9 6.00 16.68 9.59
CA SER A 9 7.05 15.99 10.34
C SER A 9 7.48 14.72 9.60
N LEU A 10 8.76 14.37 9.70
CA LEU A 10 9.28 13.13 9.11
C LEU A 10 8.53 11.91 9.65
N SER A 11 8.18 11.91 10.94
CA SER A 11 7.40 10.85 11.60
C SER A 11 6.04 10.62 10.91
N GLU A 12 5.27 11.69 10.69
CA GLU A 12 3.96 11.58 10.03
C GLU A 12 4.08 11.10 8.57
N SER A 13 5.09 11.56 7.83
CA SER A 13 5.34 11.09 6.46
C SER A 13 5.68 9.60 6.42
N LEU A 14 6.49 9.11 7.36
CA LEU A 14 6.83 7.68 7.48
C LEU A 14 5.61 6.86 7.91
N ASP A 15 4.80 7.32 8.86
CA ASP A 15 3.58 6.61 9.27
C ASP A 15 2.59 6.46 8.10
N LEU A 16 2.48 7.48 7.23
CA LEU A 16 1.66 7.39 6.03
C LEU A 16 2.18 6.35 5.03
N VAL A 17 3.49 6.30 4.81
CA VAL A 17 4.10 5.25 3.98
C VAL A 17 3.86 3.87 4.59
N ALA A 18 4.00 3.71 5.91
CA ALA A 18 3.72 2.45 6.58
C ALA A 18 2.27 1.98 6.40
N ARG A 19 1.31 2.91 6.44
CA ARG A 19 -0.11 2.63 6.15
C ARG A 19 -0.33 2.21 4.70
N GLU A 20 0.24 2.92 3.74
CA GLU A 20 0.12 2.57 2.32
C GLU A 20 0.70 1.17 2.04
N VAL A 21 1.83 0.82 2.65
CA VAL A 21 2.40 -0.54 2.53
C VAL A 21 1.48 -1.58 3.19
N THR A 22 0.81 -1.24 4.30
CA THR A 22 -0.17 -2.13 4.95
C THR A 22 -1.39 -2.38 4.06
N ASP A 23 -1.87 -1.35 3.34
CA ASP A 23 -2.95 -1.51 2.36
C ASP A 23 -2.54 -2.47 1.24
N LEU A 24 -1.28 -2.41 0.78
CA LEU A 24 -0.75 -3.34 -0.21
C LEU A 24 -0.65 -4.79 0.30
N VAL A 25 -0.42 -5.01 1.59
CA VAL A 25 -0.52 -6.36 2.20
C VAL A 25 -1.93 -6.91 2.02
N ALA A 26 -2.96 -6.11 2.33
CA ALA A 26 -4.34 -6.55 2.19
C ALA A 26 -4.70 -6.91 0.73
N VAL A 27 -4.16 -6.17 -0.25
CA VAL A 27 -4.31 -6.52 -1.66
C VAL A 27 -3.60 -7.83 -1.99
N GLY A 28 -2.38 -8.05 -1.50
CA GLY A 28 -1.64 -9.30 -1.66
C GLY A 28 -2.40 -10.51 -1.11
N ASP A 29 -2.98 -10.38 0.08
CA ASP A 29 -3.77 -11.43 0.72
C ASP A 29 -5.04 -11.76 -0.09
N GLN A 30 -5.73 -10.74 -0.60
CA GLN A 30 -6.89 -10.94 -1.48
C GLN A 30 -6.54 -11.67 -2.78
N LEU A 31 -5.38 -11.38 -3.36
CA LEU A 31 -4.89 -12.07 -4.56
C LEU A 31 -4.55 -13.53 -4.26
N GLN A 32 -3.87 -13.83 -3.16
CA GLN A 32 -3.59 -15.20 -2.73
C GLN A 32 -4.88 -16.00 -2.54
N ASP A 33 -5.88 -15.41 -1.89
CA ASP A 33 -7.19 -16.02 -1.66
C ASP A 33 -7.91 -16.33 -2.97
N LEU A 34 -7.89 -15.39 -3.92
CA LEU A 34 -8.47 -15.57 -5.25
C LEU A 34 -7.77 -16.69 -6.02
N ILE A 35 -6.44 -16.70 -6.06
CA ILE A 35 -5.65 -17.75 -6.72
C ILE A 35 -6.00 -19.10 -6.10
N SER A 36 -6.01 -19.19 -4.77
CA SER A 36 -6.35 -20.42 -4.05
C SER A 36 -7.75 -20.95 -4.38
N ARG A 37 -8.75 -20.07 -4.54
CA ARG A 37 -10.09 -20.46 -5.00
C ARG A 37 -10.09 -20.93 -6.45
N LEU A 38 -9.39 -20.23 -7.34
CA LEU A 38 -9.29 -20.61 -8.76
C LEU A 38 -8.65 -21.99 -8.92
N VAL A 39 -7.56 -22.28 -8.21
CA VAL A 39 -6.91 -23.61 -8.20
C VAL A 39 -7.89 -24.70 -7.78
N GLN A 40 -8.66 -24.48 -6.71
CA GLN A 40 -9.66 -25.43 -6.24
C GLN A 40 -10.75 -25.68 -7.28
N THR A 41 -11.24 -24.63 -7.95
CA THR A 41 -12.30 -24.76 -8.96
C THR A 41 -11.84 -25.40 -10.26
N ALA A 42 -10.57 -25.24 -10.65
CA ALA A 42 -10.03 -25.81 -11.87
C ALA A 42 -9.89 -27.35 -11.81
N GLY A 43 -10.01 -27.96 -10.62
CA GLY A 43 -10.03 -29.41 -10.43
C GLY A 43 -8.72 -30.12 -10.79
N GLN A 44 -7.68 -29.38 -11.16
CA GLN A 44 -6.34 -29.88 -11.44
C GLN A 44 -5.38 -29.32 -10.41
N SER A 45 -4.59 -30.20 -9.79
CA SER A 45 -3.41 -29.82 -9.02
C SER A 45 -2.33 -29.34 -9.99
N ASP A 46 -2.48 -28.15 -10.56
CA ASP A 46 -1.39 -27.50 -11.31
C ASP A 46 -0.36 -27.00 -10.29
N PRO A 47 0.86 -27.58 -10.26
CA PRO A 47 1.91 -27.14 -9.35
C PRO A 47 2.29 -25.67 -9.56
N SER A 48 2.10 -25.13 -10.77
CA SER A 48 2.38 -23.74 -11.11
C SER A 48 1.48 -22.81 -10.32
N ALA A 49 0.19 -23.14 -10.18
CA ALA A 49 -0.76 -22.31 -9.47
C ALA A 49 -0.51 -22.29 -7.95
N MET A 50 0.04 -23.38 -7.38
CA MET A 50 0.52 -23.37 -6.00
C MET A 50 1.74 -22.48 -5.81
N ILE A 51 2.66 -22.47 -6.77
CA ILE A 51 3.84 -21.58 -6.75
C ILE A 51 3.40 -20.12 -6.79
N GLU A 52 2.42 -19.77 -7.63
CA GLU A 52 1.89 -18.39 -7.69
C GLU A 52 1.20 -17.97 -6.38
N ALA A 53 0.44 -18.86 -5.74
CA ALA A 53 -0.16 -18.57 -4.43
C ALA A 53 0.90 -18.35 -3.34
N GLN A 54 1.98 -19.13 -3.36
CA GLN A 54 3.12 -18.96 -2.45
C GLN A 54 3.90 -17.66 -2.74
N ALA A 55 4.00 -17.26 -4.00
CA ALA A 55 4.63 -15.99 -4.37
C ALA A 55 3.82 -14.79 -3.84
N ALA A 56 2.48 -14.86 -3.91
CA ALA A 56 1.59 -13.85 -3.34
C ALA A 56 1.73 -13.78 -1.81
N ASP A 57 1.72 -14.92 -1.11
CA ASP A 57 1.94 -14.98 0.35
C ASP A 57 3.31 -14.37 0.74
N LEU A 58 4.39 -14.75 0.04
CA LEU A 58 5.72 -14.20 0.30
C LEU A 58 5.77 -12.69 0.06
N LEU A 59 5.06 -12.17 -0.94
CA LEU A 59 4.94 -10.74 -1.19
C LEU A 59 4.24 -10.05 0.01
N SER A 60 3.09 -10.56 0.46
CA SER A 60 2.38 -10.04 1.65
C SER A 60 3.25 -10.02 2.91
N GLN A 61 4.02 -11.08 3.15
CA GLN A 61 4.94 -11.15 4.30
C GLN A 61 6.05 -10.09 4.20
N ARG A 62 6.63 -9.91 3.02
CA ARG A 62 7.67 -8.88 2.80
C ARG A 62 7.13 -7.47 2.98
N LEU A 63 5.95 -7.20 2.44
CA LEU A 63 5.27 -5.91 2.60
C LEU A 63 4.94 -5.66 4.09
N SER A 64 4.45 -6.67 4.81
CA SER A 64 4.20 -6.56 6.26
C SER A 64 5.46 -6.22 7.06
N GLY A 65 6.58 -6.86 6.73
CA GLY A 65 7.88 -6.56 7.32
C GLY A 65 8.33 -5.12 7.04
N LEU A 66 8.15 -4.64 5.80
CA LEU A 66 8.48 -3.27 5.43
C LEU A 66 7.57 -2.24 6.11
N ALA A 67 6.27 -2.49 6.20
CA ALA A 67 5.34 -1.61 6.92
C ALA A 67 5.76 -1.48 8.40
N SER A 68 6.08 -2.60 9.04
CA SER A 68 6.55 -2.63 10.43
C SER A 68 7.87 -1.89 10.61
N PHE A 69 8.81 -2.06 9.68
CA PHE A 69 10.10 -1.35 9.70
C PHE A 69 9.93 0.17 9.55
N VAL A 70 9.13 0.62 8.57
CA VAL A 70 8.88 2.04 8.35
C VAL A 70 8.16 2.66 9.55
N ARG A 71 7.25 1.92 10.18
CA ARG A 71 6.59 2.39 11.40
C ARG A 71 7.54 2.54 12.58
N ALA A 72 8.46 1.59 12.77
CA ALA A 72 9.50 1.71 13.77
C ALA A 72 10.43 2.93 13.51
N LEU A 73 10.68 3.27 12.24
CA LEU A 73 11.39 4.51 11.90
C LEU A 73 10.55 5.76 12.22
N ALA A 74 9.25 5.73 11.96
CA ALA A 74 8.34 6.83 12.31
C ALA A 74 8.35 7.10 13.82
N ASP A 75 8.30 6.04 14.63
CA ASP A 75 8.32 6.12 16.10
C ASP A 75 9.67 6.62 16.64
N ALA A 76 10.78 6.32 15.95
CA ALA A 76 12.12 6.77 16.31
C ALA A 76 12.48 8.16 15.77
N ALA A 77 11.69 8.70 14.85
CA ALA A 77 11.97 9.99 14.22
C ALA A 77 11.81 11.14 15.21
N PRO A 78 12.77 12.09 15.29
CA PRO A 78 12.64 13.27 16.13
C PRO A 78 11.43 14.13 15.73
N ALA A 79 10.67 14.60 16.71
CA ALA A 79 9.44 15.38 16.47
C ALA A 79 9.69 16.76 15.85
N ASP A 80 10.92 17.27 15.91
CA ASP A 80 11.35 18.56 15.38
C ASP A 80 11.90 18.48 13.95
N VAL A 81 12.03 17.27 13.39
CA VAL A 81 12.50 17.08 12.01
C VAL A 81 11.31 17.08 11.06
N ALA A 82 11.24 18.11 10.23
CA ALA A 82 10.34 18.16 9.09
C ALA A 82 11.02 17.62 7.83
N ALA A 83 10.24 16.99 6.95
CA ALA A 83 10.70 16.54 5.64
C ALA A 83 9.83 17.19 4.56
N ASP A 84 10.48 17.84 3.60
CA ASP A 84 9.81 18.20 2.34
C ASP A 84 9.69 16.93 1.49
N ILE A 85 8.45 16.52 1.25
CA ILE A 85 8.13 15.28 0.52
C ILE A 85 7.66 15.57 -0.91
N ASP A 86 7.54 16.83 -1.34
CA ASP A 86 6.94 17.17 -2.63
C ASP A 86 7.69 16.52 -3.80
N ASP A 87 9.03 16.53 -3.75
CA ASP A 87 9.85 15.87 -4.78
C ASP A 87 9.74 14.34 -4.71
N ALA A 88 9.59 13.77 -3.51
CA ALA A 88 9.39 12.33 -3.35
C ALA A 88 8.02 11.89 -3.89
N LEU A 89 6.98 12.69 -3.67
CA LEU A 89 5.62 12.43 -4.17
C LEU A 89 5.56 12.46 -5.71
N ARG A 90 6.35 13.33 -6.36
CA ARG A 90 6.42 13.41 -7.84
C ARG A 90 6.99 12.15 -8.50
N VAL A 91 7.70 11.30 -7.76
CA VAL A 91 8.21 10.02 -8.27
C VAL A 91 7.10 8.98 -8.38
N LEU A 92 5.99 9.15 -7.65
CA LEU A 92 4.87 8.23 -7.68
C LEU A 92 4.11 8.40 -8.99
N THR A 93 3.96 7.28 -9.71
CA THR A 93 3.26 7.24 -11.00
C THR A 93 1.74 7.14 -10.85
N LEU A 94 1.28 6.66 -9.69
CA LEU A 94 -0.14 6.54 -9.37
C LEU A 94 -0.64 7.79 -8.64
N THR A 95 -1.50 8.56 -9.32
CA THR A 95 -2.09 9.80 -8.78
C THR A 95 -2.77 9.59 -7.44
N GLU A 96 -3.48 8.47 -7.27
CA GLU A 96 -4.18 8.15 -6.02
C GLU A 96 -3.21 7.85 -4.86
N GLN A 97 -2.13 7.12 -5.14
CA GLN A 97 -1.09 6.85 -4.15
C GLN A 97 -0.38 8.14 -3.72
N ALA A 98 -0.04 9.00 -4.68
CA ALA A 98 0.52 10.32 -4.40
C ALA A 98 -0.44 11.15 -3.53
N ARG A 99 -1.74 11.11 -3.83
CA ARG A 99 -2.77 11.84 -3.08
C ARG A 99 -2.87 11.36 -1.63
N ARG A 100 -2.90 10.05 -1.36
CA ARG A 100 -2.95 9.49 0.01
C ARG A 100 -1.72 9.85 0.83
N LEU A 101 -0.55 9.81 0.21
CA LEU A 101 0.70 10.21 0.85
C LEU A 101 0.79 11.74 1.06
N SER A 102 0.06 12.52 0.26
CA SER A 102 -0.05 13.98 0.44
C SER A 102 -1.04 14.38 1.53
N ASP A 103 -2.16 13.66 1.72
CA ASP A 103 -3.22 14.00 2.67
C ASP A 103 -3.73 12.80 3.48
N PRO A 104 -3.42 12.70 4.79
CA PRO A 104 -3.84 11.62 5.68
C PRO A 104 -5.35 11.60 5.97
N SER A 105 -6.07 12.70 5.68
CA SER A 105 -7.48 12.86 5.99
C SER A 105 -8.39 12.19 4.97
N HIS A 106 -7.84 11.85 3.80
CA HIS A 106 -8.58 11.15 2.78
C HIS A 106 -8.49 9.64 2.99
N ALA A 107 -9.49 9.11 3.70
CA ALA A 107 -9.86 7.70 3.59
C ALA A 107 -10.11 7.34 2.11
N PRO A 108 -9.90 6.07 1.71
CA PRO A 108 -10.27 5.63 0.37
C PRO A 108 -11.71 6.07 0.10
N ALA A 109 -11.96 6.71 -1.05
CA ALA A 109 -13.31 6.75 -1.58
C ALA A 109 -13.74 5.29 -1.64
N GLU A 110 -14.74 4.91 -0.84
CA GLU A 110 -15.35 3.60 -0.93
C GLU A 110 -15.54 3.33 -2.41
N THR A 111 -14.86 2.29 -2.88
CA THR A 111 -14.82 1.89 -4.28
C THR A 111 -16.26 1.91 -4.75
N GLY A 112 -16.60 2.93 -5.55
CA GLY A 112 -17.90 2.97 -6.20
C GLY A 112 -18.07 1.63 -6.88
N ASP A 113 -19.23 1.02 -6.62
CA ASP A 113 -19.76 -0.20 -7.23
C ASP A 113 -18.90 -0.65 -8.41
N PRO A 114 -18.21 -1.80 -8.34
CA PRO A 114 -17.29 -2.22 -9.39
C PRO A 114 -18.05 -2.19 -10.69
N MET A 115 -17.87 -1.10 -11.45
CA MET A 115 -18.52 -0.92 -12.73
C MET A 115 -17.98 -2.08 -13.53
N THR A 116 -18.84 -3.08 -13.70
CA THR A 116 -18.51 -4.33 -14.33
C THR A 116 -17.89 -3.91 -15.65
N PHE A 117 -16.62 -4.26 -15.90
CA PHE A 117 -15.95 -4.02 -17.18
C PHE A 117 -16.69 -4.69 -18.36
N TRP A 118 -17.79 -5.38 -18.06
CA TRP A 118 -18.65 -6.19 -18.91
C TRP A 118 -20.12 -5.75 -18.89
N ASP A 119 -20.43 -4.47 -18.62
CA ASP A 119 -21.71 -3.87 -19.02
C ASP A 119 -21.58 -3.12 -20.36
#